data_AF-A0A7K1ADK5-F1
#
_entry.id   AF-A0A7K1ADK5-F1
#
_cell.length_a   1.000
_cell.length_b   1.000
_cell.length_c   1.000
_cell.angle_alpha   90.00
_cell.angle_beta   90.00
_cell.angle_gamma   90.00
#
_symmetry.space_group_name_H-M   'P 1'
#
loop_
_entity.id
_entity.type
_entity.pdbx_description
1 polymer ?
#
loop_
_entity_poly.entity_id
_entity_poly.type
_entity_poly.pdbx_seq_one_letter_code
_entity_poly.pdbx_strand_id
1 'polypeptide(L)'
;MITRMKATTISEVSKALVNIREQGGAVALGRVLTLVIQTREIDIESAIKSANDASREHPCRIIVLSEVSAAKSNPANLDAEIRVGGDAGASEVIVLRASGMAASDPELLVTGLLLPDAPV
;
A
#
# COMPACT_ATOMS: atom_id res chain seq x y z
N MET A 1 4.53 4.42 12.62
CA MET A 1 5.71 3.64 12.21
C MET A 1 5.72 3.58 10.69
N ILE A 2 6.89 3.79 10.08
CA ILE A 2 7.09 3.72 8.63
C ILE A 2 8.19 2.69 8.32
N THR A 3 7.89 1.74 7.45
CA THR A 3 8.83 0.74 6.93
C THR A 3 9.03 0.96 5.44
N ARG A 4 10.29 1.13 5.00
CA ARG A 4 10.64 1.32 3.59
C ARG A 4 11.32 0.08 3.03
N MET A 5 10.92 -0.31 1.84
CA MET A 5 11.43 -1.47 1.12
C MET A 5 11.87 -1.01 -0.28
N LYS A 6 13.12 -1.25 -0.63
CA LYS A 6 13.68 -0.92 -1.95
C LYS A 6 13.82 -2.18 -2.78
N ALA A 7 13.61 -2.07 -4.10
CA ALA A 7 13.77 -3.17 -5.04
C ALA A 7 13.09 -4.47 -4.56
N THR A 8 11.81 -4.36 -4.22
CA THR A 8 11.01 -5.41 -3.59
C THR A 8 10.01 -6.04 -4.56
N THR A 9 9.25 -7.02 -4.08
CA THR A 9 8.12 -7.64 -4.77
C THR A 9 6.84 -7.52 -3.95
N ILE A 10 5.69 -7.65 -4.60
CA ILE A 10 4.39 -7.69 -3.92
C ILE A 10 4.34 -8.79 -2.84
N SER A 11 4.98 -9.94 -3.10
CA SER A 11 5.04 -11.04 -2.14
C SER A 11 5.81 -10.69 -0.86
N GLU A 12 6.88 -9.91 -0.97
CA GLU A 12 7.67 -9.44 0.16
C GLU A 12 6.94 -8.35 0.93
N VAL A 13 6.28 -7.42 0.23
CA VAL A 13 5.43 -6.39 0.84
C VAL A 13 4.29 -7.05 1.64
N SER A 14 3.63 -8.06 1.07
CA SER A 14 2.58 -8.82 1.76
C SER A 14 3.09 -9.52 3.01
N LYS A 15 4.26 -10.18 2.95
CA LYS A 15 4.93 -10.77 4.13
C LYS A 15 5.27 -9.72 5.19
N ALA A 16 5.78 -8.55 4.78
CA ALA A 16 6.10 -7.47 5.70
C ALA A 16 4.85 -6.95 6.42
N LEU A 17 3.71 -6.83 5.73
CA LEU A 17 2.43 -6.47 6.34
C LEU A 17 2.00 -7.48 7.42
N VAL A 18 2.13 -8.78 7.15
CA VAL A 18 1.82 -9.83 8.15
C VAL A 18 2.71 -9.68 9.37
N ASN A 19 4.03 -9.59 9.17
CA ASN A 19 4.99 -9.47 10.27
C ASN A 19 4.75 -8.23 11.14
N ILE A 20 4.43 -7.08 10.53
CA ILE A 20 4.13 -5.83 11.24
C ILE A 20 2.88 -5.99 12.12
N ARG A 21 1.85 -6.70 11.62
CA ARG A 21 0.63 -6.96 12.38
C ARG A 21 0.86 -7.91 13.56
N GLU A 22 1.69 -8.93 13.38
CA GLU A 22 2.05 -9.86 14.45
C GLU A 22 2.87 -9.15 15.55
N GLN A 23 3.87 -8.36 15.16
CA GLN A 23 4.70 -7.57 16.09
C GLN A 23 3.90 -6.49 16.83
N GLY A 24 2.90 -5.89 16.17
CA GLY A 24 2.01 -4.89 16.75
C GLY A 24 1.00 -5.43 17.76
N GLY A 25 1.01 -6.74 18.05
CA GLY A 25 0.11 -7.36 19.01
C GLY A 25 -1.33 -7.43 18.48
N ALA A 26 -1.54 -8.20 17.41
CA ALA A 26 -2.83 -8.73 16.94
C ALA A 26 -4.08 -7.88 17.24
N VAL A 27 -4.05 -6.57 17.01
CA VAL A 27 -5.30 -5.85 16.78
C VAL A 27 -5.66 -6.21 15.36
N ALA A 28 -6.46 -7.27 15.23
CA ALA A 28 -7.18 -7.55 14.00
C ALA A 28 -8.06 -6.32 13.75
N LEU A 29 -7.52 -5.34 13.02
CA LEU A 29 -8.30 -4.30 12.40
C LEU A 29 -9.24 -5.07 11.48
N GLY A 30 -10.48 -5.27 11.94
CA GLY A 30 -11.58 -5.82 11.17
C GLY A 30 -11.82 -4.87 10.01
N ARG A 31 -11.07 -5.08 8.94
CA ARG A 31 -11.10 -4.22 7.77
C ARG A 31 -12.00 -4.90 6.76
N VAL A 32 -13.02 -4.16 6.36
CA VAL A 32 -14.02 -4.62 5.39
C VAL A 32 -13.82 -3.94 4.04
N LEU A 33 -12.83 -3.03 3.93
CA LEU A 33 -12.63 -2.19 2.76
C LEU A 33 -11.15 -2.00 2.41
N THR A 34 -10.86 -2.06 1.12
CA THR A 34 -9.59 -1.62 0.52
C THR A 34 -9.86 -0.40 -0.36
N LEU A 35 -9.21 0.73 -0.06
CA LEU A 35 -9.23 1.95 -0.86
C LEU A 35 -7.95 2.01 -1.70
N VAL A 36 -8.11 2.07 -3.02
CA VAL A 36 -7.00 2.18 -3.97
C VAL A 36 -6.93 3.61 -4.50
N ILE A 37 -5.75 4.19 -4.48
CA ILE A 37 -5.49 5.56 -4.93
C ILE A 37 -4.36 5.52 -5.95
N GLN A 38 -4.63 5.88 -7.20
CA GLN A 38 -3.59 6.12 -8.19
C GLN A 38 -3.34 7.61 -8.29
N THR A 39 -2.08 8.03 -8.13
CA THR A 39 -1.71 9.45 -8.15
C THR A 39 -0.25 9.65 -8.54
N ARG A 40 0.16 10.91 -8.71
CA ARG A 40 1.55 11.29 -8.98
C ARG A 40 2.33 11.39 -7.68
N GLU A 41 3.66 11.22 -7.76
CA GLU A 41 4.54 11.29 -6.59
C GLU A 41 4.35 12.56 -5.73
N ILE A 42 4.14 13.71 -6.37
CA ILE A 42 3.96 15.00 -5.70
C ILE A 42 2.65 15.09 -4.89
N ASP A 43 1.64 14.29 -5.25
CA ASP A 43 0.30 14.37 -4.67
C ASP A 43 0.07 13.31 -3.56
N ILE A 44 1.03 12.38 -3.37
CA ILE A 44 0.90 11.23 -2.45
C ILE A 44 0.49 11.66 -1.04
N GLU A 45 1.21 12.61 -0.43
CA GLU A 45 0.93 13.01 0.96
C GLU A 45 -0.44 13.65 1.12
N SER A 46 -0.88 14.44 0.13
CA SER A 46 -2.20 15.06 0.14
C SER A 46 -3.32 14.02 0.02
N ALA A 47 -3.11 13.00 -0.81
CA ALA A 47 -4.06 11.91 -0.99
C ALA A 47 -4.13 11.01 0.25
N ILE A 48 -2.98 10.65 0.83
CA ILE A 48 -2.91 9.88 2.08
C ILE A 48 -3.60 10.62 3.21
N LYS A 49 -3.37 11.93 3.36
CA LYS A 49 -4.03 12.74 4.38
C LYS A 49 -5.56 12.66 4.24
N SER A 50 -6.07 12.92 3.03
CA SER A 50 -7.52 12.88 2.77
C SER A 50 -8.12 11.50 3.01
N ALA A 51 -7.40 10.44 2.63
CA ALA A 51 -7.83 9.06 2.84
C ALA A 51 -7.82 8.65 4.32
N ASN A 52 -6.81 9.08 5.09
CA ASN A 52 -6.74 8.86 6.54
C ASN A 52 -7.86 9.59 7.28
N ASP A 53 -8.23 10.79 6.82
CA ASP A 53 -9.37 11.53 7.40
C ASP A 53 -10.68 10.75 7.18
N ALA A 54 -10.90 10.24 5.97
CA ALA A 54 -12.07 9.42 5.63
C ALA A 54 -12.08 8.05 6.36
N SER A 55 -10.91 7.44 6.59
CA SER A 55 -10.83 6.11 7.19
C SER A 55 -11.21 6.07 8.67
N ARG A 56 -11.36 7.23 9.32
CA ARG A 56 -11.87 7.36 10.69
C ARG A 56 -13.30 6.84 10.82
N GLU A 57 -14.15 7.10 9.81
CA GLU A 57 -15.54 6.63 9.78
C GLU A 57 -15.64 5.22 9.18
N HIS A 58 -14.72 4.90 8.27
CA HIS A 58 -14.70 3.64 7.54
C HIS A 58 -13.30 3.02 7.54
N PRO A 59 -12.95 2.21 8.56
CA PRO A 59 -11.63 1.58 8.66
C PRO A 59 -11.28 0.78 7.40
N CYS A 60 -10.23 1.21 6.70
CA CYS A 60 -9.83 0.63 5.42
C CYS A 60 -8.32 0.38 5.33
N ARG A 61 -7.91 -0.50 4.42
CA ARG A 61 -6.53 -0.54 3.92
C ARG A 61 -6.41 0.45 2.75
N ILE A 62 -5.42 1.33 2.81
CA ILE A 62 -5.17 2.31 1.74
C ILE A 62 -3.97 1.82 0.94
N ILE A 63 -4.15 1.60 -0.37
CA ILE A 63 -3.09 1.27 -1.30
C ILE A 63 -2.92 2.45 -2.25
N VAL A 64 -1.77 3.11 -2.18
CA VAL A 64 -1.41 4.23 -3.05
C VAL A 64 -0.44 3.71 -4.11
N LEU A 65 -0.81 3.83 -5.37
CA LEU A 65 0.08 3.59 -6.50
C LEU A 65 0.57 4.92 -7.05
N SER A 66 1.87 5.16 -6.91
CA SER A 66 2.55 6.29 -7.54
C SER A 66 2.87 5.93 -8.99
N GLU A 67 2.43 6.76 -9.92
CA GLU A 67 2.83 6.64 -11.31
C GLU A 67 4.32 6.96 -11.46
N VAL A 68 5.17 5.94 -11.54
CA VAL A 68 6.55 6.10 -12.01
C VAL A 68 6.62 5.52 -13.41
N SER A 69 6.78 6.40 -14.39
CA SER A 69 6.88 6.15 -15.83
C SER A 69 7.05 4.67 -16.25
N ALA A 70 6.04 4.14 -16.94
CA ALA A 70 6.05 2.83 -17.60
C ALA A 70 6.95 2.79 -18.85
N ALA A 71 7.79 3.82 -19.07
CA ALA A 71 8.74 3.83 -20.16
C ALA A 71 9.65 2.60 -20.04
N LYS A 72 9.65 1.75 -21.08
CA LYS A 72 10.44 0.51 -21.16
C LYS A 72 11.95 0.72 -21.02
N SER A 73 12.42 1.95 -21.18
CA SER A 73 13.82 2.33 -20.96
C SER A 73 14.21 2.35 -19.48
N ASN A 74 13.24 2.46 -18.57
CA ASN A 74 13.52 2.42 -17.14
C ASN A 74 13.67 0.97 -16.67
N PRO A 75 14.62 0.69 -15.76
CA PRO A 75 14.73 -0.63 -15.16
C PRO A 75 13.42 -0.99 -14.44
N ALA A 76 13.05 -2.26 -14.51
CA ALA A 76 11.93 -2.77 -13.73
C ALA A 76 12.28 -2.67 -12.24
N ASN A 77 11.56 -1.82 -11.49
CA ASN A 77 11.77 -1.65 -10.07
C ASN A 77 10.45 -1.39 -9.36
N LEU A 78 10.32 -1.94 -8.17
CA LEU A 78 9.23 -1.68 -7.25
C LEU A 78 9.82 -1.30 -5.89
N ASP A 79 9.56 -0.09 -5.45
CA ASP A 79 9.79 0.32 -4.06
C ASP A 79 8.46 0.39 -3.33
N ALA A 80 8.47 0.13 -2.03
CA ALA A 80 7.28 0.17 -1.20
C ALA A 80 7.53 0.90 0.13
N GLU A 81 6.48 1.54 0.64
CA GLU A 81 6.45 2.09 1.99
C GLU A 81 5.18 1.61 2.69
N ILE A 82 5.34 1.03 3.89
CA ILE A 82 4.24 0.60 4.74
C ILE A 82 4.17 1.55 5.93
N ARG A 83 3.02 2.19 6.14
CA ARG A 83 2.74 3.05 7.29
C ARG A 83 1.66 2.41 8.16
N VAL A 84 1.92 2.38 9.48
CA VAL A 84 0.99 1.83 10.49
C VAL A 84 0.99 2.73 11.73
N GLY A 85 -0.16 2.83 12.41
CA GLY A 85 -0.32 3.64 13.61
C GLY A 85 -0.44 5.12 13.28
N GLY A 86 0.24 6.00 14.04
CA GLY A 86 0.12 7.46 13.87
C GLY A 86 0.28 7.98 12.43
N ASP A 87 1.10 7.33 11.61
CA ASP A 87 1.34 7.68 10.20
C ASP A 87 0.25 7.20 9.23
N ALA A 88 -0.68 6.37 9.71
CA ALA A 88 -1.77 5.77 8.94
C ALA A 88 -3.14 5.92 9.62
N GLY A 89 -3.22 6.66 10.74
CA GLY A 89 -4.45 6.80 11.52
C GLY A 89 -5.03 5.45 11.96
N ALA A 90 -6.32 5.23 11.67
CA ALA A 90 -7.02 3.96 11.91
C ALA A 90 -6.70 2.87 10.86
N SER A 91 -5.82 3.17 9.89
CA SER A 91 -5.55 2.36 8.71
C SER A 91 -4.12 1.79 8.67
N GLU A 92 -3.84 1.03 7.61
CA GLU A 92 -2.52 0.67 7.10
C GLU A 92 -2.48 1.37 5.74
N VAL A 93 -1.42 2.11 5.49
CA VAL A 93 -1.19 2.74 4.19
C VAL A 93 0.00 2.04 3.54
N ILE A 94 -0.20 1.56 2.32
CA ILE A 94 0.86 0.98 1.49
C ILE A 94 1.06 1.89 0.29
N VAL A 95 2.26 2.44 0.14
CA VAL A 95 2.63 3.26 -1.02
C VAL A 95 3.54 2.44 -1.91
N LEU A 96 3.13 2.20 -3.15
CA LEU A 96 3.89 1.49 -4.18
C LEU A 96 4.44 2.48 -5.20
N ARG A 97 5.72 2.35 -5.51
CA ARG A 97 6.42 3.10 -6.57
C ARG A 97 6.98 2.10 -7.57
N ALA A 98 6.19 1.83 -8.60
CA ALA A 98 6.57 0.90 -9.65
C ALA A 98 7.07 1.67 -10.86
N SER A 99 8.18 1.22 -11.46
CA SER A 99 8.77 1.82 -12.67
C SER A 99 9.17 0.76 -13.71
N GLY A 100 9.31 1.18 -14.97
CA GLY A 100 9.66 0.27 -16.06
C GLY A 100 8.59 -0.82 -16.23
N MET A 101 9.01 -2.06 -16.50
CA MET A 101 8.07 -3.18 -16.66
C MET A 101 7.29 -3.51 -15.39
N ALA A 102 7.77 -3.17 -14.19
CA ALA A 102 7.03 -3.39 -12.95
C ALA A 102 5.76 -2.52 -12.86
N ALA A 103 5.73 -1.38 -13.56
CA ALA A 103 4.57 -0.49 -13.66
C ALA A 103 3.59 -0.89 -14.77
N SER A 104 3.91 -1.91 -15.57
CA SER A 104 3.12 -2.25 -16.77
C SER A 104 1.76 -2.86 -16.47
N ASP A 105 1.59 -3.42 -15.27
CA ASP A 105 0.35 -4.03 -14.81
C ASP A 105 0.01 -3.56 -13.38
N PRO A 106 -0.68 -2.42 -13.24
CA PRO A 106 -1.06 -1.88 -11.93
C PRO A 106 -2.09 -2.76 -11.21
N GLU A 107 -2.89 -3.55 -11.94
CA GLU A 107 -3.90 -4.43 -11.36
C GLU A 107 -3.26 -5.56 -10.57
N LEU A 108 -2.19 -6.17 -11.10
CA LEU A 108 -1.42 -7.19 -10.39
C LEU A 108 -0.75 -6.67 -9.12
N LEU A 109 -0.27 -5.41 -9.14
CA LEU A 109 0.33 -4.79 -7.96
C LEU A 109 -0.67 -4.62 -6.82
N VAL A 110 -1.92 -4.31 -7.14
CA VAL A 110 -2.99 -4.09 -6.17
C VAL A 110 -3.56 -5.43 -5.68
N THR A 111 -3.87 -6.34 -6.61
CA THR A 111 -4.57 -7.60 -6.31
C THR A 111 -3.85 -8.44 -5.25
N GLY A 112 -2.51 -8.51 -5.30
CA GLY A 112 -1.72 -9.24 -4.31
C GLY A 112 -1.68 -8.63 -2.90
N LEU A 113 -2.23 -7.42 -2.73
CA LEU A 113 -2.29 -6.70 -1.45
C LEU A 113 -3.73 -6.47 -0.96
N LEU A 114 -4.73 -6.89 -1.74
CA LEU A 114 -6.12 -6.88 -1.30
C LEU A 114 -6.25 -7.69 -0.02
N LEU A 115 -7.19 -7.28 0.83
CA LEU A 115 -7.56 -8.11 1.96
C LEU A 115 -8.12 -9.43 1.42
N PRO A 116 -7.77 -10.58 2.01
CA PRO A 116 -8.49 -11.80 1.70
C PRO A 116 -9.96 -11.56 2.02
N ASP A 117 -10.85 -11.95 1.10
CA ASP A 117 -12.27 -12.00 1.41
C ASP A 117 -12.47 -12.80 2.70
N ALA A 118 -13.49 -12.41 3.48
CA ALA A 118 -13.87 -13.14 4.68
C ALA A 118 -13.95 -14.65 4.34
N PRO A 119 -13.48 -15.54 5.23
CA PRO A 119 -13.54 -16.97 4.96
C PRO A 119 -14.98 -17.35 4.62
N VAL A 120 -15.15 -17.98 3.46
CA VAL A 120 -16.33 -18.80 3.16
C VAL A 120 -16.35 -20.01 4.07
#